data_AF-Q8BZM5-F1
#
_entry.id   AF-Q8BZM5-F1
#
_cell.length_a   1.000
_cell.length_b   1.000
_cell.length_c   1.000
_cell.angle_alpha   90.00
_cell.angle_beta   90.00
_cell.angle_gamma   90.00
#
_symmetry.space_group_name_H-M   'P 1'
#
loop_
_entity.id
_entity.type
_entity.pdbx_description
1 polymer ?
#
loop_
_entity_poly.entity_id
_entity_poly.type
_entity_poly.pdbx_seq_one_letter_code
_entity_poly.pdbx_strand_id
1 'polypeptide(L)' 'FELMPVIRIFAENNTARDPRLYCCPIYKKPVRTDLNYIAAVDLKTAQAPEHWVLRGVALLCDVK' A
#
# COMPACT_ATOMS: atom_id res chain seq x y z
N PHE A 1 -14.60 1.45 4.13
CA PHE A 1 -13.19 1.08 4.35
C PHE A 1 -13.16 -0.17 5.21
N GLU A 2 -12.24 -1.07 4.94
CA GLU A 2 -12.03 -2.26 5.76
C GLU A 2 -10.86 -2.00 6.72
N LEU A 3 -11.03 -2.38 7.99
CA LEU A 3 -9.98 -2.22 8.98
C LEU A 3 -8.85 -3.18 8.66
N MET A 4 -7.67 -2.62 8.42
CA MET A 4 -6.47 -3.41 8.23
C MET A 4 -5.93 -3.88 9.59
N PRO A 5 -5.40 -5.11 9.67
CA PRO A 5 -4.67 -5.54 10.85
C PRO A 5 -3.40 -4.69 11.03
N VAL A 6 -2.75 -4.84 12.19
CA VAL A 6 -1.50 -4.14 12.48
C VAL A 6 -0.39 -4.65 11.56
N ILE A 7 0.29 -3.72 10.88
CA ILE A 7 1.45 -4.01 10.03
C ILE A 7 2.70 -3.50 10.72
N ARG A 8 3.74 -4.33 10.78
CA ARG A 8 5.07 -3.94 11.25
C ARG A 8 5.95 -3.58 10.06
N ILE A 9 6.50 -2.37 10.07
CA ILE A 9 7.37 -1.86 9.00
C ILE A 9 8.80 -1.77 9.53
N PHE A 10 9.76 -2.19 8.70
CA PHE A 10 11.18 -2.09 8.98
C PHE A 10 11.91 -1.59 7.74
N ALA A 11 13.07 -0.96 7.96
CA ALA A 11 13.99 -0.63 6.88
C ALA A 11 14.96 -1.79 6.66
N GLU A 12 15.10 -2.22 5.42
CA GLU A 12 16.06 -3.23 5.00
C GLU A 12 16.72 -2.76 3.70
N ASN A 13 18.06 -2.89 3.59
CA ASN A 13 18.81 -2.44 2.42
C ASN A 13 18.81 -3.51 1.32
N ASN A 14 17.63 -3.94 0.90
CA ASN A 14 17.48 -4.95 -0.14
C ASN A 14 17.20 -4.27 -1.50
N THR A 15 18.07 -4.51 -2.48
CA THR A 15 17.94 -3.93 -3.83
C THR A 15 17.04 -4.78 -4.75
N ALA A 16 16.74 -6.03 -4.37
CA ALA A 16 15.91 -6.92 -5.15
C ALA A 16 14.44 -6.81 -4.71
N ARG A 17 13.59 -6.29 -5.60
CA ARG A 17 12.14 -6.20 -5.39
C ARG A 17 11.45 -7.41 -6.03
N ASP A 18 10.72 -8.17 -5.24
CA ASP A 18 9.92 -9.29 -5.76
C ASP A 18 8.73 -8.74 -6.58
N PRO A 19 8.64 -9.03 -7.89
CA PRO A 19 7.60 -8.50 -8.76
C PRO A 19 6.19 -9.02 -8.40
N ARG A 20 6.08 -10.02 -7.52
CA ARG A 20 4.79 -10.54 -7.03
C ARG A 20 4.23 -9.73 -5.87
N LEU A 21 4.98 -8.76 -5.34
CA LEU A 21 4.51 -7.89 -4.27
C LEU A 21 3.70 -6.74 -4.86
N TYR A 22 2.62 -6.40 -4.16
CA TYR A 22 1.81 -5.25 -4.51
C TYR A 22 2.37 -3.99 -3.83
N CYS A 23 2.78 -3.01 -4.65
CA CYS A 23 3.15 -1.67 -4.22
C CYS A 23 1.91 -0.90 -3.74
N CYS A 24 1.53 -1.06 -2.47
CA CYS A 24 0.33 -0.43 -1.96
C CYS A 24 0.63 1.01 -1.52
N PRO A 25 0.01 2.04 -2.13
CA PRO A 25 0.20 3.42 -1.70
C PRO A 25 -0.51 3.68 -0.37
N ILE A 26 0.09 4.51 0.47
CA ILE A 26 -0.42 4.95 1.76
C ILE A 26 -0.80 6.42 1.64
N TYR A 27 -2.06 6.73 1.94
CA TYR A 27 -2.55 8.10 2.05
C TYR A 27 -2.98 8.44 3.47
N LYS A 28 -2.83 9.70 3.84
CA LYS A 28 -3.27 10.21 5.14
C LYS A 28 -4.79 10.17 5.29
N LYS A 29 -5.53 10.48 4.22
CA LYS A 29 -6.99 10.62 4.16
C LYS A 29 -7.56 9.89 2.95
N PRO A 30 -8.89 9.63 2.89
CA PRO A 30 -9.52 8.97 1.74
C PRO A 30 -9.39 9.74 0.42
N VAL A 31 -9.20 11.06 0.48
CA VAL A 31 -8.97 11.91 -0.69
C VAL A 31 -7.55 11.69 -1.20
N ARG A 32 -7.41 10.83 -2.21
CA ARG A 32 -6.12 10.38 -2.76
C ARG A 32 -5.54 11.39 -3.77
N THR A 33 -5.08 12.51 -3.24
CA THR A 33 -4.28 13.50 -3.97
C THR A 33 -2.83 13.43 -3.51
N ASP A 34 -1.90 14.02 -4.28
CA ASP A 34 -0.48 14.02 -3.94
C ASP A 34 -0.20 14.70 -2.58
N LEU A 35 -1.05 15.64 -2.16
CA LEU A 35 -0.97 16.29 -0.85
C LEU A 35 -1.18 15.34 0.33
N ASN A 36 -1.87 14.22 0.11
CA ASN A 36 -2.15 13.22 1.14
C ASN A 36 -1.28 11.98 1.00
N TYR A 37 -0.44 11.88 -0.04
CA TYR A 37 0.45 10.74 -0.23
C TYR A 37 1.56 10.74 0.82
N ILE A 38 1.83 9.58 1.40
CA ILE A 38 2.87 9.41 2.43
C ILE A 38 4.02 8.57 1.89
N ALA A 39 3.72 7.34 1.48
CA ALA A 39 4.70 6.36 1.03
C ALA A 39 3.98 5.22 0.29
N ALA A 40 4.74 4.24 -0.18
CA ALA A 40 4.21 2.95 -0.61
C ALA A 40 4.89 1.83 0.17
N VAL A 41 4.14 0.75 0.41
CA VAL A 41 4.66 -0.45 1.08
C VAL A 41 4.37 -1.68 0.23
N ASP A 42 5.33 -2.59 0.21
CA ASP A 42 5.18 -3.85 -0.51
C ASP A 42 4.39 -4.86 0.31
N LEU A 43 3.21 -5.24 -0.20
CA LEU A 43 2.31 -6.20 0.44
C LEU A 43 2.33 -7.53 -0.31
N LYS A 44 2.36 -8.62 0.45
CA LYS A 44 2.11 -9.96 -0.08
C LYS A 44 0.66 -10.06 -0.56
N THR A 45 0.46 -10.70 -1.70
CA THR A 45 -0.86 -10.87 -2.32
C THR A 45 -1.02 -12.27 -2.88
N ALA A 46 -2.23 -12.82 -2.83
CA ALA A 46 -2.59 -14.07 -3.50
C ALA A 46 -2.88 -13.88 -4.99
N GLN A 47 -3.31 -12.68 -5.40
CA GLN A 47 -3.56 -12.30 -6.79
C GLN A 47 -2.36 -11.56 -7.38
N ALA A 48 -2.27 -11.51 -8.70
CA ALA A 48 -1.27 -10.69 -9.40
C ALA A 48 -1.38 -9.20 -8.96
N PRO A 49 -0.28 -8.47 -8.74
CA PRO A 49 -0.31 -7.08 -8.27
C PRO A 49 -1.23 -6.14 -9.08
N GLU A 50 -1.32 -6.36 -10.39
CA GLU A 50 -2.17 -5.61 -11.33
C GLU A 50 -3.64 -5.63 -10.91
N HIS A 51 -4.10 -6.73 -10.29
CA HIS A 51 -5.46 -6.87 -9.77
C HIS A 51 -5.82 -5.73 -8.80
N TRP A 52 -4.86 -5.34 -7.95
CA TRP A 52 -5.02 -4.31 -6.92
C TRP A 52 -4.73 -2.91 -7.44
N VAL A 53 -3.76 -2.79 -8.37
CA VAL A 53 -3.47 -1.52 -9.07
C VAL A 53 -4.71 -1.04 -9.82
N LEU A 54 -5.32 -1.90 -10.64
CA LEU A 54 -6.50 -1.55 -11.45
C LEU A 54 -7.75 -1.24 -10.61
N ARG A 55 -7.83 -1.79 -9.39
CA ARG A 55 -8.90 -1.48 -8.43
C ARG A 55 -8.63 -0.24 -7.61
N GLY A 56 -7.44 0.36 -7.73
CA GLY A 56 -7.00 1.47 -6.91
C GLY A 56 -7.12 1.12 -5.43
N VAL A 57 -6.59 -0.01 -4.98
CA VAL A 57 -6.50 -0.27 -3.53
C VAL A 57 -5.44 0.63 -2.92
N ALA A 58 -5.62 1.05 -1.68
CA ALA A 58 -4.66 1.86 -0.96
C ALA A 58 -4.85 1.68 0.55
N LEU A 59 -3.79 1.89 1.32
CA LEU A 59 -3.85 2.04 2.76
C LEU A 59 -4.20 3.48 3.13
N LEU A 60 -5.02 3.62 4.18
CA LEU A 60 -5.44 4.90 4.70
C LEU A 60 -5.08 4.99 6.18
N CYS A 61 -4.39 6.05 6.58
CA CYS A 61 -4.10 6.30 8.00
C CYS A 61 -5.33 6.81 8.76
N ASP A 62 -6.18 7.56 8.06
CA ASP A 62 -7.45 8.06 8.58
C ASP A 62 -8.55 7.84 7.53
N VAL A 63 -9.72 7.46 8.02
CA VAL A 63 -10.93 7.22 7.22
C VAL A 63 -12.04 8.23 7.52
N LYS A 64 -11.76 9.22 8.38
CA LYS A 64 -12.61 10.39 8.60
C LYS A 64 -12.49 11.43 7.49
#